data_AF-A0A6I2MA93-F1
#
_entry.id   AF-A0A6I2MA93-F1
#
_cell.length_a   1.000
_cell.length_b   1.000
_cell.length_c   1.000
_cell.angle_alpha   90.00
_cell.angle_beta   90.00
_cell.angle_gamma   90.00
#
_symmetry.space_group_name_H-M   'P 1'
#
loop_
_entity.id
_entity.type
_entity.pdbx_description
1 polymer ?
#
loop_
_entity_poly.entity_id
_entity_poly.type
_entity_poly.pdbx_seq_one_letter_code
_entity_poly.pdbx_strand_id
1 'polypeptide(L)'
;MLFLHDVWVNWFEGEENGYNVCHFHEWRKDDSVELLDQVPLFKVNSVLYHYIENDLSELPQGLLKDAFQKAYIRKNHERIQLDYCFVITDGQGILAVDTIGYSIPVRKSRLIPRQEQLVYEMIKDVEAEEYLFEAESMEKEFHILSPSPSHMSGLTRKERQLKQLLFMALDQLQSTKNAAEVKYWYTEWNPTMYEMIQDLSFEDVWRKLYDETLNGWSPKHMTLCEHLIKGQPFFEKLWEMEHESKVN
;
A
#
# COMPACT_ATOMS: atom_id res chain seq x y z
N MET A 1 6.19 -25.89 -14.08
CA MET A 1 5.45 -25.23 -12.98
C MET A 1 6.24 -25.41 -11.69
N LEU A 2 6.60 -24.31 -11.03
CA LEU A 2 7.45 -24.27 -9.84
C LEU A 2 6.59 -24.10 -8.58
N PHE A 3 7.11 -24.57 -7.45
CA PHE A 3 6.47 -24.41 -6.14
C PHE A 3 7.48 -23.97 -5.10
N LEU A 4 7.06 -23.03 -4.25
CA LEU A 4 7.76 -22.67 -3.04
C LEU A 4 7.08 -23.38 -1.86
N HIS A 5 7.89 -23.67 -0.85
CA HIS A 5 7.45 -24.31 0.39
C HIS A 5 7.83 -23.46 1.59
N ASP A 6 7.06 -23.57 2.66
CA ASP A 6 7.27 -22.85 3.91
C ASP A 6 7.48 -21.34 3.71
N VAL A 7 6.58 -20.71 2.94
CA VAL A 7 6.63 -19.28 2.59
C VAL A 7 5.97 -18.43 3.66
N TRP A 8 6.68 -17.43 4.17
CA TRP A 8 6.18 -16.55 5.23
C TRP A 8 5.60 -15.31 4.57
N VAL A 9 4.34 -14.99 4.89
CA VAL A 9 3.61 -13.90 4.27
C VAL A 9 2.97 -13.02 5.34
N ASN A 10 3.06 -11.72 5.14
CA ASN A 10 2.33 -10.69 5.88
C ASN A 10 1.33 -10.04 4.93
N TRP A 11 0.05 -10.39 5.06
CA TRP A 11 -0.97 -9.97 4.11
C TRP A 11 -1.38 -8.52 4.33
N PHE A 12 -1.22 -7.71 3.28
CA PHE A 12 -1.80 -6.39 3.18
C PHE A 12 -3.06 -6.48 2.33
N GLU A 13 -4.21 -6.17 2.92
CA GLU A 13 -5.53 -6.34 2.29
C GLU A 13 -6.00 -5.06 1.62
N GLY A 14 -6.53 -5.17 0.39
CA GLY A 14 -7.11 -4.04 -0.33
C GLY A 14 -6.08 -2.97 -0.71
N GLU A 15 -4.79 -3.31 -0.73
CA GLU A 15 -3.75 -2.37 -1.13
C GLU A 15 -3.67 -2.26 -2.65
N GLU A 16 -4.13 -1.11 -3.13
CA GLU A 16 -4.08 -0.76 -4.54
C GLU A 16 -2.65 -0.51 -5.00
N ASN A 17 -1.92 0.33 -4.27
CA ASN A 17 -0.58 0.73 -4.64
C ASN A 17 0.48 -0.11 -3.92
N GLY A 18 1.46 -0.61 -4.67
CA GLY A 18 2.49 -1.51 -4.14
C GLY A 18 3.37 -0.93 -3.03
N TYR A 19 3.42 0.40 -2.88
CA TYR A 19 4.20 1.08 -1.83
C TYR A 19 3.65 0.85 -0.41
N ASN A 20 2.38 0.42 -0.29
CA ASN A 20 1.81 0.05 1.01
C ASN A 20 2.05 -1.43 1.35
N VAL A 21 2.40 -2.26 0.37
CA VAL A 21 2.77 -3.67 0.58
C VAL A 21 4.20 -3.72 1.10
N CYS A 22 4.33 -3.73 2.43
CA CYS A 22 5.60 -3.49 3.11
C CYS A 22 6.61 -4.63 2.90
N HIS A 23 7.87 -4.27 2.68
CA HIS A 23 8.98 -5.21 2.69
C HIS A 23 9.24 -5.74 4.10
N PHE A 24 9.94 -6.87 4.19
CA PHE A 24 10.22 -7.55 5.46
C PHE A 24 10.81 -6.65 6.56
N HIS A 25 11.70 -5.72 6.21
CA HIS A 25 12.33 -4.82 7.18
C HIS A 25 11.36 -3.78 7.78
N GLU A 26 10.17 -3.62 7.21
CA GLU A 26 9.08 -2.77 7.70
C GLU A 26 7.97 -3.55 8.41
N TRP A 27 8.10 -4.88 8.51
CA TRP A 27 7.15 -5.71 9.27
C TRP A 27 7.30 -5.42 10.76
N ARG A 28 6.17 -5.41 11.47
CA ARG A 28 6.08 -5.19 12.90
C ARG A 28 5.76 -6.50 13.64
N LYS A 29 5.99 -6.53 14.96
CA LYS A 29 5.76 -7.72 15.78
C LYS A 29 4.27 -8.09 15.90
N ASP A 30 3.41 -7.09 15.79
CA ASP A 30 1.95 -7.16 15.82
C ASP A 30 1.33 -7.53 14.47
N ASP A 31 2.12 -7.62 13.40
CA ASP A 31 1.64 -8.07 12.10
C ASP A 31 1.21 -9.56 12.15
N SER A 32 0.13 -9.88 11.46
CA SER A 32 -0.41 -11.24 11.39
C SER A 32 0.31 -12.05 10.30
N VAL A 33 1.51 -12.53 10.63
CA VAL A 33 2.31 -13.34 9.70
C VAL A 33 1.77 -14.77 9.61
N GLU A 34 1.51 -15.22 8.38
CA GLU A 34 0.99 -16.55 8.06
C GLU A 34 2.04 -17.39 7.30
N LEU A 35 1.84 -18.72 7.27
CA LEU A 35 2.72 -19.66 6.59
C LEU A 35 1.99 -20.38 5.46
N LEU A 36 2.42 -20.14 4.23
CA LEU A 36 2.04 -20.93 3.06
C LEU A 36 2.93 -22.17 3.00
N ASP A 37 2.33 -23.33 3.24
CA ASP A 37 3.00 -24.65 3.20
C ASP A 37 3.50 -24.99 1.79
N GLN A 38 2.69 -24.64 0.79
CA GLN A 38 3.04 -24.77 -0.62
C GLN A 38 2.34 -23.67 -1.40
N VAL A 39 3.05 -23.02 -2.32
CA VAL A 39 2.48 -21.97 -3.18
C VAL A 39 3.12 -22.04 -4.57
N PRO A 40 2.34 -21.97 -5.66
CA PRO A 40 2.90 -21.98 -7.01
C PRO A 40 3.67 -20.69 -7.29
N LEU A 41 4.75 -20.80 -8.06
CA LEU A 41 5.59 -19.68 -8.48
C LEU A 41 5.50 -19.48 -9.99
N PHE A 42 5.13 -18.26 -10.40
CA PHE A 42 5.01 -17.84 -11.78
C PHE A 42 6.01 -16.74 -12.10
N LYS A 43 6.75 -16.92 -13.20
CA LYS A 43 7.57 -15.86 -13.80
C LYS A 43 6.75 -15.21 -14.91
N VAL A 44 6.58 -13.90 -14.88
CA VAL A 44 5.81 -13.14 -15.86
C VAL A 44 6.63 -11.98 -16.42
N ASN A 45 6.10 -11.25 -17.39
CA ASN A 45 6.71 -9.99 -17.82
C ASN A 45 6.45 -8.87 -16.80
N SER A 46 7.29 -7.82 -16.82
CA SER A 46 7.18 -6.68 -15.91
C SER A 46 5.86 -5.92 -16.03
N VAL A 47 5.21 -5.94 -17.21
CA VAL A 47 3.92 -5.25 -17.41
C VAL A 47 2.83 -5.88 -16.55
N LEU A 48 2.69 -7.21 -16.62
CA LEU A 48 1.73 -7.93 -15.79
C LEU A 48 2.10 -7.88 -14.30
N TYR A 49 3.39 -7.94 -13.97
CA TYR A 49 3.84 -7.80 -12.58
C TYR A 49 3.43 -6.45 -11.99
N HIS A 50 3.72 -5.34 -12.68
CA HIS A 50 3.38 -4.01 -12.20
C HIS A 50 1.87 -3.75 -12.17
N TYR A 51 1.11 -4.32 -13.11
CA TYR A 51 -0.35 -4.31 -13.08
C TYR A 51 -0.90 -4.98 -11.81
N ILE A 52 -0.42 -6.18 -11.47
CA ILE A 52 -0.87 -6.90 -10.26
C ILE A 52 -0.41 -6.18 -8.99
N GLU A 53 0.80 -5.64 -8.98
CA GLU A 53 1.35 -4.92 -7.85
C GLU A 53 0.60 -3.63 -7.55
N ASN A 54 0.27 -2.85 -8.59
CA ASN A 54 -0.18 -1.47 -8.46
C ASN A 54 -1.65 -1.23 -8.82
N ASP A 55 -2.45 -2.27 -9.03
CA ASP A 55 -3.91 -2.15 -9.18
C ASP A 55 -4.68 -3.22 -8.37
N LEU A 56 -6.00 -3.01 -8.24
CA LEU A 56 -6.97 -3.99 -7.71
C LEU A 56 -7.93 -4.45 -8.82
N SER A 57 -7.41 -4.58 -10.03
CA SER A 57 -8.16 -4.97 -11.21
C SER A 57 -8.18 -6.49 -11.41
N GLU A 58 -9.01 -6.97 -12.33
CA GLU A 58 -9.16 -8.40 -12.57
C GLU A 58 -7.86 -9.02 -13.10
N LEU A 59 -7.54 -10.19 -12.56
CA LEU A 59 -6.40 -10.99 -12.96
C LEU A 59 -6.70 -11.75 -14.27
N PRO A 60 -5.67 -11.99 -15.11
CA PRO A 60 -5.84 -12.79 -16.32
C PRO A 60 -6.44 -14.17 -16.00
N GLN A 61 -7.48 -14.57 -16.74
CA GLN A 61 -8.14 -15.87 -16.50
C GLN A 61 -7.18 -17.07 -16.64
N GLY A 62 -6.18 -16.96 -17.52
CA GLY A 62 -5.13 -17.97 -17.65
C GLY A 62 -4.33 -18.14 -16.36
N LEU A 63 -3.95 -17.04 -15.72
CA LEU A 63 -3.21 -17.05 -14.45
C LEU A 63 -4.06 -17.63 -13.33
N LEU A 64 -5.35 -17.25 -13.23
CA LEU A 64 -6.27 -17.81 -12.25
C LEU A 64 -6.42 -19.32 -12.42
N LYS A 65 -6.60 -19.79 -13.67
CA LYS A 65 -6.68 -21.22 -13.97
C LYS A 65 -5.40 -21.96 -13.59
N ASP A 66 -4.24 -21.36 -13.82
CA ASP A 66 -2.96 -21.96 -13.46
C ASP A 66 -2.69 -21.91 -11.96
N ALA A 67 -3.25 -20.97 -11.21
CA ALA A 67 -3.15 -20.90 -9.76
C ALA A 67 -4.20 -21.77 -9.02
N PHE A 68 -5.31 -22.12 -9.68
CA PHE A 68 -6.49 -22.68 -9.05
C PHE A 68 -6.20 -23.94 -8.20
N GLN A 69 -6.44 -23.84 -6.89
CA GLN A 69 -6.33 -24.92 -5.91
C GLN A 69 -4.94 -25.54 -5.81
N LYS A 70 -3.88 -24.77 -6.12
CA LYS A 70 -2.48 -25.26 -6.07
C LYS A 70 -1.68 -24.79 -4.86
N ALA A 71 -2.25 -23.89 -4.07
CA ALA A 71 -1.65 -23.36 -2.85
C ALA A 71 -2.31 -23.92 -1.59
N TYR A 72 -1.52 -24.00 -0.53
CA TYR A 72 -1.94 -24.48 0.78
C TYR A 72 -1.39 -23.58 1.87
N ILE A 73 -2.27 -23.14 2.77
CA ILE A 73 -1.91 -22.40 3.97
C ILE A 73 -1.97 -23.31 5.19
N ARG A 74 -1.07 -23.07 6.14
CA ARG A 74 -1.08 -23.76 7.43
C ARG A 74 -1.73 -22.88 8.50
N LYS A 75 -2.91 -23.27 8.99
CA LYS A 75 -3.59 -22.62 10.12
C LYS A 75 -3.92 -23.66 11.19
N ASN A 76 -3.55 -23.39 12.45
CA ASN A 76 -3.82 -24.29 13.58
C ASN A 76 -3.38 -25.77 13.37
N HIS A 77 -2.24 -25.98 12.70
CA HIS A 77 -1.73 -27.30 12.28
C HIS A 77 -2.56 -28.01 11.20
N GLU A 78 -3.62 -27.39 10.68
CA GLU A 78 -4.37 -27.87 9.52
C GLU A 78 -3.85 -27.25 8.23
N ARG A 79 -3.91 -28.04 7.17
CA ARG A 79 -3.53 -27.64 5.81
C ARG A 79 -4.81 -27.29 5.06
N ILE A 80 -4.99 -26.01 4.77
CA ILE A 80 -6.18 -25.48 4.08
C ILE A 80 -5.78 -25.15 2.64
N GLN A 81 -6.52 -25.69 1.67
CA GLN A 81 -6.31 -25.38 0.26
C GLN A 81 -6.90 -24.01 -0.06
N LEU A 82 -6.16 -23.22 -0.85
CA LEU A 82 -6.59 -21.90 -1.30
C LEU A 82 -6.97 -21.94 -2.78
N ASP A 83 -8.02 -21.22 -3.16
CA ASP A 83 -8.50 -21.20 -4.54
C ASP A 83 -7.50 -20.51 -5.48
N TYR A 84 -7.23 -19.21 -5.33
CA TYR A 84 -6.21 -18.54 -6.14
C TYR A 84 -5.22 -17.82 -5.24
N CYS A 85 -4.15 -18.54 -4.88
CA CYS A 85 -3.00 -18.00 -4.18
C CYS A 85 -1.71 -18.44 -4.87
N PHE A 86 -0.80 -17.49 -5.10
CA PHE A 86 0.41 -17.72 -5.87
C PHE A 86 1.50 -16.69 -5.53
N VAL A 87 2.75 -17.01 -5.89
CA VAL A 87 3.86 -16.07 -5.92
C VAL A 87 4.16 -15.72 -7.37
N ILE A 88 4.35 -14.44 -7.64
CA ILE A 88 4.64 -13.90 -8.97
C ILE A 88 5.93 -13.08 -8.94
N THR A 89 6.69 -13.16 -10.02
CA THR A 89 7.92 -12.38 -10.20
C THR A 89 8.16 -12.05 -11.67
N ASP A 90 8.75 -10.89 -11.94
CA ASP A 90 9.30 -10.53 -13.25
C ASP A 90 10.82 -10.71 -13.33
N GLY A 91 11.43 -11.21 -12.26
CA GLY A 91 12.88 -11.33 -12.09
C GLY A 91 13.53 -10.15 -11.36
N GLN A 92 12.81 -9.08 -11.07
CA GLN A 92 13.27 -7.96 -10.24
C GLN A 92 12.42 -7.79 -8.98
N GLY A 93 11.11 -7.86 -9.13
CA GLY A 93 10.15 -7.82 -8.03
C GLY A 93 9.59 -9.21 -7.73
N ILE A 94 9.20 -9.43 -6.47
CA ILE A 94 8.51 -10.64 -6.02
C ILE A 94 7.29 -10.21 -5.20
N LEU A 95 6.17 -10.91 -5.41
CA LEU A 95 4.91 -10.66 -4.72
C LEU A 95 4.19 -11.98 -4.46
N ALA A 96 3.74 -12.21 -3.24
CA ALA A 96 2.73 -13.21 -2.95
C ALA A 96 1.34 -12.56 -3.06
N VAL A 97 0.41 -13.27 -3.69
CA VAL A 97 -0.95 -12.81 -3.96
C VAL A 97 -1.93 -13.86 -3.47
N ASP A 98 -2.98 -13.42 -2.79
CA ASP A 98 -4.17 -14.21 -2.47
C ASP A 98 -5.42 -13.41 -2.85
N THR A 99 -6.29 -14.03 -3.62
CA THR A 99 -7.54 -13.42 -4.11
C THR A 99 -8.71 -13.62 -3.16
N ILE A 100 -8.59 -14.48 -2.14
CA ILE A 100 -9.70 -14.90 -1.27
C ILE A 100 -10.89 -15.45 -2.09
N GLY A 101 -10.60 -16.10 -3.23
CA GLY A 101 -11.61 -16.70 -4.11
C GLY A 101 -12.23 -15.76 -5.16
N TYR A 102 -11.80 -14.49 -5.21
CA TYR A 102 -12.23 -13.53 -6.24
C TYR A 102 -11.32 -13.56 -7.47
N SER A 103 -11.63 -12.73 -8.48
CA SER A 103 -10.80 -12.50 -9.67
C SER A 103 -9.75 -11.41 -9.47
N ILE A 104 -9.72 -10.72 -8.34
CA ILE A 104 -8.84 -9.56 -8.06
C ILE A 104 -7.78 -9.90 -6.98
N PRO A 105 -6.59 -9.26 -6.99
CA PRO A 105 -5.53 -9.52 -6.02
C PRO A 105 -5.79 -8.84 -4.67
N VAL A 106 -6.74 -9.37 -3.90
CA VAL A 106 -7.21 -8.77 -2.63
C VAL A 106 -6.11 -8.64 -1.58
N ARG A 107 -5.27 -9.67 -1.43
CA ARG A 107 -4.17 -9.69 -0.45
C ARG A 107 -2.85 -9.78 -1.17
N LYS A 108 -1.92 -8.92 -0.75
CA LYS A 108 -0.57 -8.85 -1.31
C LYS A 108 0.44 -8.96 -0.18
N SER A 109 1.59 -9.58 -0.45
CA SER A 109 2.68 -9.67 0.51
C SER A 109 4.05 -9.71 -0.17
N ARG A 110 5.05 -9.10 0.47
CA ARG A 110 6.46 -9.34 0.12
C ARG A 110 6.97 -10.60 0.80
N LEU A 111 8.03 -11.19 0.28
CA LEU A 111 8.65 -12.35 0.92
C LEU A 111 9.78 -11.91 1.86
N ILE A 112 10.20 -12.81 2.75
CA ILE A 112 11.41 -12.59 3.54
C ILE A 112 12.66 -12.76 2.65
N PRO A 113 13.80 -12.11 2.96
CA PRO A 113 14.97 -12.09 2.07
C PRO A 113 15.50 -13.47 1.65
N ARG A 114 15.45 -14.46 2.55
CA ARG A 114 15.89 -15.83 2.24
C ARG A 114 14.98 -16.50 1.18
N GLN A 115 13.69 -16.22 1.21
CA GLN A 115 12.73 -16.76 0.24
C GLN A 115 12.83 -16.03 -1.10
N GLU A 116 13.09 -14.72 -1.08
CA GLU A 116 13.38 -13.97 -2.31
C GLU A 116 14.61 -14.53 -3.03
N GLN A 117 15.68 -14.82 -2.29
CA GLN A 117 16.87 -15.44 -2.87
C GLN A 117 16.56 -16.81 -3.52
N LEU A 118 15.75 -17.64 -2.85
CA LEU A 118 15.32 -18.93 -3.39
C LEU A 118 14.53 -18.74 -4.70
N VAL A 119 13.61 -17.77 -4.75
CA VAL A 119 12.86 -17.44 -5.97
C VAL A 119 13.81 -17.09 -7.10
N TYR A 120 14.76 -16.15 -6.88
CA TYR A 120 15.73 -15.75 -7.90
C TYR A 120 16.56 -16.93 -8.42
N GLU A 121 16.91 -17.89 -7.57
CA GLU A 121 17.61 -19.10 -7.98
C GLU A 121 16.74 -20.03 -8.83
N MET A 122 15.47 -20.20 -8.46
CA MET A 122 14.54 -21.08 -9.15
C MET A 122 14.14 -20.58 -10.55
N ILE A 123 14.15 -19.26 -10.78
CA ILE A 123 13.69 -18.65 -12.04
C ILE A 123 14.81 -18.35 -13.06
N LYS A 124 16.08 -18.70 -12.77
CA LYS A 124 17.24 -18.35 -13.60
C LYS A 124 17.09 -18.81 -15.05
N ASP A 125 16.67 -20.06 -15.24
CA ASP A 125 16.56 -20.70 -16.55
C ASP A 125 15.09 -20.85 -17.02
N VAL A 126 14.18 -20.08 -16.41
CA VAL A 126 12.74 -20.12 -16.69
C VAL A 126 12.38 -18.93 -17.56
N GLU A 127 11.66 -19.15 -18.65
CA GLU A 127 11.11 -18.07 -19.47
C GLU A 127 9.84 -17.49 -18.82
N ALA A 128 9.55 -16.22 -19.10
CA ALA A 128 8.34 -15.58 -18.59
C ALA A 128 7.12 -16.14 -19.30
N GLU A 129 6.10 -16.51 -18.53
CA GLU A 129 4.80 -16.91 -19.05
C GLU A 129 4.01 -15.67 -19.51
N GLU A 130 3.37 -15.77 -20.66
CA GLU A 130 2.54 -14.72 -21.23
C GLU A 130 1.07 -15.01 -20.95
N TYR A 131 0.40 -14.07 -20.30
CA TYR A 131 -1.04 -14.10 -20.09
C TYR A 131 -1.69 -12.94 -20.85
N LEU A 132 -2.78 -13.22 -21.54
CA LEU A 132 -3.59 -12.20 -22.19
C LEU A 132 -4.43 -11.49 -21.13
N PHE A 133 -4.29 -10.17 -21.04
CA PHE A 133 -5.12 -9.32 -20.20
C PHE A 133 -5.33 -7.96 -20.88
N GLU A 134 -6.46 -7.36 -20.61
CA GLU A 134 -6.75 -5.99 -21.02
C GLU A 134 -6.14 -5.07 -19.97
N ALA A 135 -4.90 -4.65 -20.19
CA ALA A 135 -4.35 -3.52 -19.47
C ALA A 135 -5.14 -2.29 -19.94
N GLU A 136 -6.15 -1.88 -19.18
CA GLU A 136 -6.74 -0.56 -19.40
C GLU A 136 -5.60 0.45 -19.24
N SER A 137 -5.24 1.12 -20.34
CA SER A 137 -4.26 2.21 -20.34
C SER A 137 -4.88 3.46 -19.72
N MET A 138 -5.48 3.33 -18.54
CA MET A 138 -5.96 4.47 -17.78
C MET A 138 -4.74 5.10 -17.13
N GLU A 139 -4.46 6.34 -17.50
CA GLU A 139 -3.64 7.20 -16.66
C GLU A 139 -4.30 7.18 -15.27
N LYS A 140 -3.66 6.49 -14.34
CA LYS A 140 -4.22 6.28 -13.01
C LYS A 140 -4.45 7.64 -12.36
N GLU A 141 -5.71 7.98 -12.12
CA GLU A 141 -6.05 9.21 -11.40
C GLU A 141 -5.71 9.02 -9.92
N PHE A 142 -4.73 9.78 -9.45
CA PHE A 142 -4.38 9.81 -8.03
C PHE A 142 -5.26 10.82 -7.31
N HIS A 143 -5.77 10.43 -6.15
CA HIS A 143 -6.59 11.29 -5.29
C HIS A 143 -5.92 11.48 -3.93
N ILE A 144 -6.42 12.42 -3.12
CA ILE A 144 -5.84 12.72 -1.79
C ILE A 144 -5.72 11.47 -0.90
N LEU A 145 -6.64 10.51 -1.01
CA LEU A 145 -6.62 9.26 -0.25
C LEU A 145 -5.82 8.12 -0.94
N SER A 146 -5.45 8.27 -2.20
CA SER A 146 -4.63 7.32 -2.97
C SER A 146 -3.58 8.13 -3.76
N PRO A 147 -2.57 8.69 -3.06
CA PRO A 147 -1.59 9.58 -3.68
C PRO A 147 -0.66 8.83 -4.64
N SER A 148 -0.05 9.57 -5.57
CA SER A 148 0.94 8.98 -6.47
C SER A 148 2.12 8.35 -5.70
N PRO A 149 2.65 7.20 -6.17
CA PRO A 149 3.84 6.58 -5.58
C PRO A 149 5.03 7.54 -5.44
N SER A 150 5.16 8.54 -6.30
CA SER A 150 6.21 9.57 -6.22
C SER A 150 6.17 10.37 -4.91
N HIS A 151 4.98 10.59 -4.34
CA HIS A 151 4.79 11.34 -3.09
C HIS A 151 4.96 10.48 -1.83
N MET A 152 4.95 9.16 -2.00
CA MET A 152 5.09 8.18 -0.91
C MET A 152 6.48 7.52 -0.86
N SER A 153 7.29 7.72 -1.92
CA SER A 153 8.64 7.18 -2.01
C SER A 153 9.56 7.74 -0.93
N GLY A 154 10.38 6.87 -0.33
CA GLY A 154 11.35 7.23 0.71
C GLY A 154 10.76 7.40 2.12
N LEU A 155 9.43 7.32 2.28
CA LEU A 155 8.79 7.33 3.58
C LEU A 155 8.90 5.95 4.23
N THR A 156 9.16 5.92 5.53
CA THR A 156 9.00 4.69 6.34
C THR A 156 7.52 4.30 6.46
N ARG A 157 7.21 3.04 6.74
CA ARG A 157 5.83 2.58 7.02
C ARG A 157 5.08 3.51 7.99
N LYS A 158 5.71 3.91 9.10
CA LYS A 158 5.09 4.83 10.06
C LYS A 158 4.76 6.18 9.42
N GLU A 159 5.67 6.74 8.65
CA GLU A 159 5.44 8.02 7.97
C GLU A 159 4.35 7.91 6.90
N ARG A 160 4.27 6.79 6.16
CA ARG A 160 3.18 6.52 5.22
C ARG A 160 1.83 6.49 5.93
N GLN A 161 1.72 5.81 7.07
CA GLN A 161 0.48 5.74 7.84
C GLN A 161 0.07 7.10 8.42
N LEU A 162 1.02 7.85 9.00
CA LEU A 162 0.74 9.21 9.51
C LEU A 162 0.39 10.19 8.40
N LYS A 163 0.97 10.03 7.21
CA LYS A 163 0.65 10.82 6.03
C LYS A 163 -0.74 10.51 5.49
N GLN A 164 -1.12 9.24 5.47
CA GLN A 164 -2.49 8.83 5.14
C GLN A 164 -3.49 9.45 6.12
N LEU A 165 -3.20 9.42 7.43
CA LEU A 165 -4.02 10.07 8.44
C LEU A 165 -4.14 11.59 8.21
N LEU A 166 -3.02 12.26 7.92
CA LEU A 166 -3.04 13.68 7.57
C LEU A 166 -3.93 13.95 6.36
N PHE A 167 -3.83 13.13 5.31
CA PHE A 167 -4.63 13.27 4.09
C PHE A 167 -6.12 13.01 4.31
N MET A 168 -6.49 12.04 5.15
CA MET A 168 -7.88 11.84 5.56
C MET A 168 -8.43 13.06 6.29
N ALA A 169 -7.63 13.64 7.18
CA ALA A 169 -8.04 14.79 7.98
C ALA A 169 -8.09 16.08 7.13
N LEU A 170 -7.18 16.23 6.16
CA LEU A 170 -7.24 17.28 5.14
C LEU A 170 -8.46 17.12 4.23
N ASP A 171 -8.77 15.92 3.73
CA ASP A 171 -9.96 15.65 2.91
C ASP A 171 -11.26 16.05 3.64
N GLN A 172 -11.35 15.69 4.94
CA GLN A 172 -12.44 16.15 5.79
C GLN A 172 -12.48 17.68 5.90
N LEU A 173 -11.33 18.34 6.09
CA LEU A 173 -11.24 19.80 6.12
C LEU A 173 -11.68 20.43 4.79
N GLN A 174 -11.35 19.85 3.63
CA GLN A 174 -11.81 20.31 2.33
C GLN A 174 -13.33 20.21 2.23
N SER A 175 -13.91 19.12 2.75
CA SER A 175 -15.36 18.86 2.69
C SER A 175 -16.19 19.90 3.46
N THR A 176 -15.63 20.55 4.49
CA THR A 176 -16.35 21.58 5.27
C THR A 176 -16.61 22.86 4.46
N LYS A 177 -15.82 23.09 3.40
CA LYS A 177 -15.84 24.33 2.59
C LYS A 177 -15.69 25.61 3.42
N ASN A 178 -15.08 25.51 4.60
CA ASN A 178 -14.92 26.64 5.51
C ASN A 178 -13.61 27.38 5.27
N ALA A 179 -13.70 28.52 4.58
CA ALA A 179 -12.53 29.35 4.26
C ALA A 179 -11.75 29.83 5.49
N ALA A 180 -12.43 30.15 6.59
CA ALA A 180 -11.74 30.63 7.80
C ALA A 180 -10.91 29.51 8.45
N GLU A 181 -11.43 28.29 8.44
CA GLU A 181 -10.78 27.12 9.01
C GLU A 181 -9.54 26.71 8.19
N VAL A 182 -9.66 26.65 6.86
CA VAL A 182 -8.51 26.34 5.98
C VAL A 182 -7.44 27.42 6.07
N LYS A 183 -7.82 28.69 6.17
CA LYS A 183 -6.87 29.81 6.38
C LYS A 183 -6.15 29.71 7.71
N TYR A 184 -6.84 29.32 8.77
CA TYR A 184 -6.23 29.07 10.07
C TYR A 184 -5.17 27.97 9.98
N TRP A 185 -5.51 26.81 9.42
CA TRP A 185 -4.57 25.69 9.30
C TRP A 185 -3.38 26.01 8.39
N TYR A 186 -3.59 26.72 7.29
CA TYR A 186 -2.49 27.15 6.44
C TYR A 186 -1.60 28.22 7.10
N THR A 187 -2.17 29.06 7.99
CA THR A 187 -1.37 29.98 8.81
C THR A 187 -0.49 29.23 9.82
N GLU A 188 -1.02 28.19 10.46
CA GLU A 188 -0.24 27.32 11.35
C GLU A 188 0.90 26.60 10.60
N TRP A 189 0.64 26.18 9.35
CA TRP A 189 1.65 25.57 8.49
C TRP A 189 2.73 26.55 8.03
N ASN A 190 2.32 27.75 7.60
CA ASN A 190 3.21 28.79 7.09
C ASN A 190 2.87 30.20 7.65
N PRO A 191 3.33 30.52 8.87
CA PRO A 191 3.02 31.79 9.53
C PRO A 191 3.52 33.02 8.76
N THR A 192 4.57 32.86 7.93
CA THR A 192 5.17 33.97 7.18
C THR A 192 4.27 34.52 6.07
N MET A 193 3.26 33.75 5.65
CA MET A 193 2.34 34.11 4.58
C MET A 193 1.06 34.78 5.07
N TYR A 194 0.92 35.03 6.39
CA TYR A 194 -0.34 35.48 7.01
C TYR A 194 -1.06 36.62 6.28
N GLU A 195 -0.33 37.68 5.92
CA GLU A 195 -0.92 38.84 5.22
C GLU A 195 -1.49 38.45 3.86
N MET A 196 -0.84 37.54 3.13
CA MET A 196 -1.31 37.06 1.83
C MET A 196 -2.49 36.08 1.98
N ILE A 197 -2.53 35.28 3.05
CA ILE A 197 -3.57 34.26 3.28
C ILE A 197 -4.96 34.88 3.46
N GLN A 198 -5.02 36.07 4.06
CA GLN A 198 -6.26 36.82 4.30
C GLN A 198 -7.04 37.06 3.01
N ASP A 199 -6.35 37.38 1.92
CA ASP A 199 -6.94 37.76 0.64
C ASP A 199 -7.21 36.57 -0.31
N LEU A 200 -6.69 35.38 0.00
CA LEU A 200 -6.86 34.21 -0.86
C LEU A 200 -8.27 33.61 -0.76
N SER A 201 -8.71 33.00 -1.87
CA SER A 201 -9.93 32.21 -1.92
C SER A 201 -9.77 30.88 -1.17
N PHE A 202 -10.88 30.23 -0.81
CA PHE A 202 -10.85 28.89 -0.20
C PHE A 202 -10.03 27.90 -1.05
N GLU A 203 -10.28 27.85 -2.36
CA GLU A 203 -9.64 26.90 -3.27
C GLU A 203 -8.13 27.16 -3.39
N ASP A 204 -7.71 28.43 -3.40
CA ASP A 204 -6.29 28.77 -3.49
C ASP A 204 -5.52 28.42 -2.22
N VAL A 205 -6.09 28.69 -1.04
CA VAL A 205 -5.46 28.34 0.25
C VAL A 205 -5.40 26.82 0.41
N TRP A 206 -6.50 26.13 0.07
CA TRP A 206 -6.58 24.68 0.10
C TRP A 206 -5.52 24.04 -0.79
N ARG A 207 -5.44 24.45 -2.06
CA ARG A 207 -4.44 23.93 -3.01
C ARG A 207 -3.03 24.15 -2.51
N LYS A 208 -2.72 25.33 -1.97
CA LYS A 208 -1.40 25.62 -1.39
C LYS A 208 -1.06 24.72 -0.21
N LEU A 209 -2.01 24.55 0.72
CA LEU A 209 -1.82 23.67 1.87
C LEU A 209 -1.57 22.23 1.42
N TYR A 210 -2.40 21.73 0.51
CA TYR A 210 -2.26 20.38 -0.03
C TYR A 210 -0.91 20.19 -0.74
N ASP A 211 -0.57 21.07 -1.69
CA ASP A 211 0.67 20.99 -2.48
C ASP A 211 1.93 21.03 -1.61
N GLU A 212 1.93 21.84 -0.54
CA GLU A 212 3.06 21.94 0.39
C GLU A 212 3.19 20.70 1.31
N THR A 213 2.07 20.02 1.60
CA THR A 213 2.05 18.79 2.43
C THR A 213 2.27 17.50 1.61
N LEU A 214 2.26 17.58 0.27
CA LEU A 214 2.47 16.43 -0.61
C LEU A 214 3.87 15.83 -0.53
N ASN A 215 4.89 16.61 -0.23
CA ASN A 215 6.28 16.19 -0.41
C ASN A 215 6.95 15.75 0.89
N GLY A 216 7.37 14.48 0.93
CA GLY A 216 8.09 13.89 2.05
C GLY A 216 7.25 13.81 3.33
N TRP A 217 7.95 13.74 4.46
CA TRP A 217 7.39 13.83 5.80
C TRP A 217 8.40 14.57 6.69
N SER A 218 7.91 15.50 7.52
CA SER A 218 8.76 16.35 8.34
C SER A 218 8.10 16.64 9.69
N PRO A 219 8.84 17.18 10.68
CA PRO A 219 8.24 17.55 11.97
C PRO A 219 7.06 18.52 11.83
N LYS A 220 7.06 19.37 10.80
CA LYS A 220 5.91 20.24 10.49
C LYS A 220 4.65 19.44 10.15
N HIS A 221 4.78 18.37 9.36
CA HIS A 221 3.66 17.49 9.03
C HIS A 221 3.12 16.80 10.29
N MET A 222 4.02 16.37 11.18
CA MET A 222 3.66 15.74 12.44
C MET A 222 2.83 16.71 13.31
N THR A 223 3.31 17.93 13.54
CA THR A 223 2.60 18.94 14.34
C THR A 223 1.26 19.34 13.71
N LEU A 224 1.22 19.53 12.39
CA LEU A 224 -0.03 19.83 11.69
C LEU A 224 -1.04 18.69 11.87
N CYS A 225 -0.61 17.45 11.66
CA CYS A 225 -1.48 16.27 11.80
C CYS A 225 -2.01 16.14 13.23
N GLU A 226 -1.14 16.22 14.24
CA GLU A 226 -1.52 16.14 15.66
C GLU A 226 -2.56 17.18 16.05
N HIS A 227 -2.41 18.42 15.60
CA HIS A 227 -3.37 19.48 15.89
C HIS A 227 -4.70 19.29 15.15
N LEU A 228 -4.66 18.84 13.89
CA LEU A 228 -5.84 18.76 13.03
C LEU A 228 -6.77 17.59 13.42
N ILE A 229 -6.21 16.49 13.92
CA ILE A 229 -6.97 15.33 14.40
C ILE A 229 -7.58 15.53 15.79
N LYS A 230 -7.12 16.55 16.54
CA LYS A 230 -7.50 16.75 17.94
C LYS A 230 -9.01 17.00 18.09
N GLY A 231 -9.64 16.27 18.99
CA GLY A 231 -11.09 16.30 19.20
C GLY A 231 -11.88 15.41 18.25
N GLN A 232 -11.20 14.61 17.41
CA GLN A 232 -11.82 13.64 16.50
C GLN A 232 -11.46 12.21 16.95
N PRO A 233 -12.34 11.51 17.71
CA PRO A 233 -11.99 10.23 18.35
C PRO A 233 -11.50 9.15 17.40
N PHE A 234 -12.00 9.15 16.16
CA PHE A 234 -11.58 8.20 15.14
C PHE A 234 -10.12 8.43 14.72
N PHE A 235 -9.73 9.67 14.45
CA PHE A 235 -8.36 10.01 14.04
C PHE A 235 -7.37 9.93 15.18
N GLU A 236 -7.76 10.32 16.40
CA GLU A 236 -6.93 10.16 17.60
C GLU A 236 -6.58 8.69 17.83
N LYS A 237 -7.54 7.78 17.66
CA LYS A 237 -7.29 6.34 17.77
C LYS A 237 -6.29 5.83 16.73
N LEU A 238 -6.39 6.29 15.47
CA LEU A 238 -5.42 5.93 14.42
C LEU A 238 -4.02 6.47 14.73
N TRP A 239 -3.94 7.68 15.26
CA TRP A 239 -2.70 8.29 15.71
C TRP A 239 -2.05 7.50 16.86
N GLU A 240 -2.84 7.11 17.86
CA GLU A 240 -2.39 6.30 19.00
C GLU A 240 -1.84 4.96 18.54
N MET A 241 -2.52 4.24 17.64
CA MET A 241 -2.05 2.97 17.10
C MET A 241 -0.63 3.07 16.50
N GLU A 242 -0.34 4.14 15.75
CA GLU A 242 0.98 4.38 15.15
C GLU A 242 2.06 4.83 16.15
N HIS A 243 1.67 5.24 17.36
CA HIS A 243 2.59 5.64 18.43
C HIS A 243 2.79 4.55 19.49
N GLU A 244 1.77 3.75 19.77
CA GLU A 244 1.80 2.61 20.69
C GLU A 244 2.59 1.42 20.15
N SER A 245 2.79 1.34 18.82
CA SER A 245 3.67 0.34 18.18
C SER A 245 5.15 0.43 18.61
N LYS A 246 5.49 1.34 19.54
CA LYS A 246 6.77 1.44 20.26
C LYS A 246 6.66 1.06 21.73
N VAL A 247 6.13 -0.11 22.08
CA VAL A 247 6.32 -0.67 23.43
C VAL A 247 6.60 -2.17 23.36
N ASN A 248 7.87 -2.52 23.65
CA ASN A 248 8.49 -3.84 23.90
C ASN A 248 9.02 -4.66 22.71
#